data_AF-X1CWM0-F1
#
_entry.id   AF-X1CWM0-F1
#
_cell.length_a   1.000
_cell.length_b   1.000
_cell.length_c   1.000
_cell.angle_alpha   90.00
_cell.angle_beta   90.00
_cell.angle_gamma   90.00
#
_symmetry.space_group_name_H-M   'P 1'
#
loop_
_entity.id
_entity.type
_entity.pdbx_description
1 polymer ?
#
loop_
_entity_poly.entity_id
_entity_poly.type
_entity_poly.pdbx_seq_one_letter_code
_entity_poly.pdbx_strand_id
1 'polypeptide(L)'
;MLSSFFIAFREGLEAFLIVGIIISYLFKIGEKRYIKHVIFGVIFAIVLSIGLAYIFELLFGGLEGKVEEIFEGSVMLLAVVVLTYMIFWMNNQARRIKG
;
A
#
# COMPACT_ATOMS: atom_id res chain seq x y z
N MET A 1 -16.27 -11.02 -0.70
CA MET A 1 -16.14 -10.37 0.63
C MET A 1 -14.95 -10.89 1.42
N LEU A 2 -14.83 -12.20 1.70
CA LEU A 2 -13.66 -12.75 2.41
C LEU A 2 -12.32 -12.48 1.71
N SER A 3 -12.25 -12.61 0.37
CA SER A 3 -11.02 -12.36 -0.40
C SER A 3 -10.52 -10.91 -0.24
N SER A 4 -11.43 -9.93 -0.32
CA SER A 4 -11.11 -8.51 -0.14
C SER A 4 -10.62 -8.22 1.28
N PHE A 5 -11.19 -8.89 2.29
CA PHE A 5 -10.72 -8.80 3.67
C PHE A 5 -9.30 -9.34 3.84
N PHE A 6 -8.98 -10.52 3.29
CA PHE A 6 -7.62 -11.09 3.36
C PHE A 6 -6.57 -10.21 2.67
N ILE A 7 -6.93 -9.58 1.56
CA ILE A 7 -6.06 -8.63 0.84
C ILE A 7 -5.76 -7.41 1.71
N ALA A 8 -6.80 -6.75 2.22
CA ALA A 8 -6.65 -5.59 3.11
C ALA A 8 -5.88 -5.93 4.40
N PHE A 9 -6.13 -7.11 4.95
CA PHE A 9 -5.41 -7.59 6.14
C PHE A 9 -3.92 -7.81 5.86
N ARG A 10 -3.56 -8.43 4.73
CA ARG A 10 -2.16 -8.58 4.30
C ARG A 10 -1.48 -7.23 4.14
N GLU A 11 -2.12 -6.30 3.45
CA GLU A 11 -1.57 -4.96 3.20
C GLU A 11 -1.39 -4.16 4.49
N GLY A 12 -2.35 -4.26 5.42
CA GLY A 12 -2.24 -3.66 6.75
C GLY A 12 -1.10 -4.26 7.58
N LEU A 13 -0.93 -5.58 7.54
CA LEU A 13 0.20 -6.25 8.22
C LEU A 13 1.54 -5.87 7.62
N GLU A 14 1.66 -5.81 6.29
CA GLU A 14 2.88 -5.38 5.61
C GLU A 14 3.24 -3.93 5.98
N ALA A 15 2.26 -3.02 5.96
CA ALA A 15 2.46 -1.63 6.38
C ALA A 15 2.93 -1.53 7.85
N PHE A 16 2.28 -2.29 8.75
CA PHE A 16 2.69 -2.35 10.16
C PHE A 16 4.13 -2.87 10.31
N LEU A 17 4.49 -3.93 9.58
CA LEU A 17 5.82 -4.51 9.63
C LEU A 17 6.89 -3.54 9.11
N ILE A 18 6.63 -2.84 8.00
CA ILE A 18 7.54 -1.83 7.43
C ILE A 18 7.78 -0.69 8.43
N VAL A 19 6.70 -0.13 9.00
CA VAL A 19 6.81 0.95 10.00
C VAL A 19 7.57 0.45 11.24
N GLY A 20 7.26 -0.77 11.71
CA GLY A 20 7.95 -1.41 12.82
C GLY A 20 9.45 -1.55 12.57
N ILE A 21 9.85 -2.07 11.40
CA ILE A 21 11.26 -2.22 11.01
C ILE A 21 11.97 -0.86 11.00
N ILE A 22 11.35 0.17 10.42
CA ILE A 22 11.95 1.52 10.37
C ILE A 22 12.15 2.07 11.78
N ILE A 23 11.13 1.99 12.64
CA ILE A 23 11.22 2.48 14.02
C ILE A 23 12.28 1.70 14.80
N SER A 24 12.27 0.37 14.73
CA SER A 24 13.27 -0.48 15.38
C SER A 24 14.69 -0.18 14.88
N TYR A 25 14.85 0.08 13.59
CA TYR A 25 16.14 0.46 13.01
C TYR A 25 16.62 1.83 13.52
N LEU A 26 15.74 2.83 13.58
CA LEU A 26 16.06 4.15 14.15
C LEU A 26 16.44 4.06 15.64
N PHE A 27 15.76 3.19 16.40
CA PHE A 27 16.15 2.90 17.77
C PHE A 27 17.54 2.28 17.86
N LYS A 28 17.87 1.34 16.95
CA LYS A 28 19.17 0.65 16.92
C LYS A 28 20.34 1.60 16.65
N ILE A 29 20.17 2.59 15.78
CA ILE A 29 21.21 3.57 15.45
C ILE A 29 21.27 4.77 16.41
N GLY A 30 20.42 4.80 17.44
CA GLY A 30 20.39 5.88 18.44
C GLY A 30 19.66 7.16 18.00
N GLU A 31 19.22 7.23 16.74
CA GLU A 31 18.62 8.42 16.14
C GLU A 31 17.11 8.53 16.38
N LYS A 32 16.71 8.56 17.66
CA LYS A 32 15.29 8.62 18.07
C LYS A 32 14.56 9.88 17.58
N ARG A 33 15.29 10.93 17.21
CA ARG A 33 14.72 12.18 16.67
C ARG A 33 13.92 11.94 15.39
N TYR A 34 14.34 11.01 14.54
CA TYR A 34 13.65 10.74 13.28
C TYR A 34 12.39 9.90 13.44
N ILE A 35 12.17 9.26 14.59
CA ILE A 35 10.93 8.49 14.85
C ILE A 35 9.70 9.40 14.74
N LYS A 36 9.81 10.66 15.18
CA LYS A 36 8.74 11.65 15.03
C LYS A 36 8.37 11.88 13.56
N HIS A 37 9.35 11.84 12.65
CA HIS A 37 9.12 12.02 11.22
C HIS A 37 8.40 10.80 10.62
N VAL A 38 8.75 9.59 11.08
CA VAL A 38 8.06 8.36 10.67
C VAL A 38 6.60 8.39 11.11
N ILE A 39 6.33 8.72 12.37
CA ILE A 39 4.96 8.81 12.89
C ILE A 39 4.17 9.90 12.16
N PHE A 40 4.78 11.07 11.94
CA PHE A 40 4.15 12.14 11.18
C PHE A 40 3.80 11.68 9.76
N GLY A 41 4.70 10.97 9.08
CA GLY A 41 4.45 10.38 7.77
C GLY A 41 3.28 9.40 7.77
N VAL A 42 3.19 8.53 8.78
CA VAL A 42 2.07 7.58 8.93
C VAL A 42 0.74 8.31 9.12
N ILE A 43 0.68 9.26 10.06
CA ILE A 43 -0.54 10.05 10.30
C ILE A 43 -0.93 10.84 9.04
N PHE A 44 0.05 11.45 8.38
CA PHE A 44 -0.17 12.21 7.15
C PHE A 44 -0.71 11.32 6.02
N ALA A 45 -0.19 10.09 5.86
CA ALA A 45 -0.71 9.13 4.88
C ALA A 45 -2.16 8.73 5.17
N ILE A 46 -2.51 8.51 6.45
CA ILE A 46 -3.90 8.20 6.85
C ILE A 46 -4.83 9.38 6.53
N VAL A 47 -4.44 10.59 6.91
CA VAL A 47 -5.23 11.80 6.66
C VAL A 47 -5.41 12.04 5.16
N LEU A 48 -4.34 11.88 4.37
CA LEU A 48 -4.42 12.00 2.91
C LEU A 48 -5.32 10.94 2.29
N SER A 49 -5.25 9.69 2.76
CA SER A 49 -6.10 8.60 2.25
C SER A 49 -7.58 8.91 2.47
N ILE A 50 -7.95 9.31 3.69
CA ILE A 50 -9.33 9.71 4.03
C ILE A 50 -9.75 10.95 3.24
N GLY A 51 -8.87 11.95 3.14
CA GLY A 51 -9.15 13.18 2.40
C GLY A 51 -9.37 12.93 0.92
N LEU A 52 -8.56 12.07 0.30
CA LEU A 52 -8.74 11.67 -1.10
C LEU A 52 -10.06 10.92 -1.29
N ALA A 53 -10.40 9.98 -0.41
CA ALA A 53 -11.68 9.27 -0.47
C ALA A 53 -12.87 10.25 -0.46
N TYR A 54 -12.85 11.21 0.47
CA TYR A 54 -13.89 12.23 0.58
C TYR A 54 -13.97 13.15 -0.64
N ILE A 55 -12.82 13.59 -1.17
CA ILE A 55 -12.75 14.41 -2.38
C ILE A 55 -13.29 13.64 -3.59
N PHE A 56 -12.96 12.35 -3.71
CA PHE A 56 -13.45 11.50 -4.78
C PHE A 56 -14.97 11.37 -4.76
N GLU A 57 -15.53 11.13 -3.58
CA GLU A 57 -16.97 11.03 -3.39
C GLU A 57 -17.68 12.34 -3.76
N LEU A 58 -17.09 13.48 -3.37
CA LEU A 58 -17.67 14.81 -3.60
C LEU A 58 -17.58 15.28 -5.06
N LEU A 59 -16.47 14.99 -5.76
CA LEU A 59 -16.25 15.40 -7.15
C LEU A 59 -16.91 14.47 -8.16
N PHE A 60 -16.90 13.16 -7.90
CA PHE A 60 -17.38 12.17 -8.85
C PHE A 60 -18.77 11.63 -8.50
N GLY A 61 -19.34 12.01 -7.35
CA GLY A 61 -20.69 11.60 -6.92
C GLY A 61 -20.78 10.13 -6.51
N GLY A 62 -19.64 9.51 -6.19
CA GLY A 62 -19.47 8.07 -6.32
C GLY A 62 -19.24 7.72 -7.80
N LEU A 63 -18.19 6.95 -8.11
CA LEU A 63 -18.01 6.45 -9.47
C LEU A 63 -19.24 5.60 -9.79
N GLU A 64 -20.22 6.14 -10.51
CA GLU A 64 -21.44 5.41 -10.88
C GLU A 64 -21.52 5.25 -12.41
N GLY A 65 -21.97 4.07 -12.84
CA GLY A 65 -22.22 3.76 -14.24
C GLY A 65 -20.93 3.53 -15.05
N LYS A 66 -20.85 4.09 -16.26
CA LYS A 66 -19.82 3.70 -17.24
C LYS A 66 -18.39 4.13 -16.85
N VAL A 67 -18.25 5.15 -16.01
CA VAL A 67 -16.93 5.61 -15.54
C VAL A 67 -16.35 4.63 -14.53
N GLU A 68 -17.18 4.09 -13.64
CA GLU A 68 -16.80 3.05 -12.67
C GLU A 68 -16.29 1.80 -13.39
N GLU A 69 -17.05 1.30 -14.37
CA GLU A 69 -16.70 0.08 -15.10
C GLU A 69 -15.38 0.23 -15.88
N ILE A 70 -15.15 1.37 -16.53
CA ILE A 70 -13.89 1.66 -17.22
C ILE A 70 -12.74 1.78 -16.22
N PHE A 71 -12.97 2.43 -15.08
CA PHE A 71 -11.97 2.60 -14.03
C PHE A 71 -11.57 1.24 -13.43
N GLU A 72 -12.55 0.44 -13.00
CA GLU A 72 -12.32 -0.89 -12.43
C GLU A 72 -11.63 -1.81 -13.43
N GLY A 73 -12.09 -1.84 -14.70
CA GLY A 73 -11.45 -2.60 -15.78
C GLY A 73 -9.99 -2.20 -16.01
N SER A 74 -9.70 -0.90 -16.00
CA SER A 74 -8.34 -0.39 -16.18
C SER A 74 -7.44 -0.74 -14.98
N VAL A 75 -7.96 -0.62 -13.75
CA VAL A 75 -7.24 -0.99 -12.52
C VAL A 75 -6.97 -2.49 -12.48
N MET A 76 -7.91 -3.34 -12.90
CA MET A 76 -7.71 -4.78 -12.98
C MET A 76 -6.61 -5.15 -13.97
N LEU A 77 -6.59 -4.53 -15.17
CA LEU A 77 -5.51 -4.76 -16.15
C LEU A 77 -4.15 -4.33 -15.60
N LEU A 78 -4.09 -3.18 -14.95
CA LEU A 78 -2.87 -2.70 -14.29
C LEU A 78 -2.42 -3.68 -13.20
N ALA A 79 -3.35 -4.16 -12.37
CA ALA A 79 -3.05 -5.13 -11.31
C ALA A 79 -2.43 -6.42 -11.88
N VAL A 80 -2.95 -6.95 -13.00
CA VAL A 80 -2.38 -8.14 -13.66
C VAL A 80 -0.93 -7.89 -14.09
N VAL A 81 -0.64 -6.74 -14.69
CA VAL A 81 0.73 -6.39 -15.12
C VAL A 81 1.68 -6.31 -13.92
N VAL A 82 1.27 -5.62 -12.84
CA VAL A 82 2.08 -5.45 -11.63
C VAL A 82 2.33 -6.79 -10.94
N LEU A 83 1.29 -7.62 -10.76
CA LEU A 83 1.43 -8.92 -10.13
C LEU A 83 2.29 -9.87 -10.97
N THR A 84 2.11 -9.85 -12.29
CA THR A 84 2.93 -10.65 -13.22
C THR A 84 4.40 -10.26 -13.11
N TYR A 85 4.69 -8.95 -13.13
CA TYR A 85 6.04 -8.45 -12.91
C TYR A 85 6.61 -8.91 -11.55
N MET A 86 5.83 -8.83 -10.48
CA MET A 86 6.26 -9.25 -9.14
C MET A 86 6.58 -10.74 -9.06
N ILE A 87 5.83 -11.60 -9.77
CA ILE A 87 6.11 -13.04 -9.86
C ILE A 87 7.48 -13.28 -10.50
N PHE A 88 7.76 -12.63 -11.64
CA PHE A 88 9.06 -12.74 -12.30
C PHE A 88 10.19 -12.17 -11.43
N TRP A 89 9.94 -11.04 -10.77
CA TRP A 89 10.90 -10.41 -9.88
C TRP A 89 11.25 -11.30 -8.68
N MET A 90 10.25 -11.87 -7.99
CA MET A 90 10.48 -12.81 -6.88
C MET A 90 11.22 -14.06 -7.34
N ASN A 91 10.89 -14.61 -8.50
CA ASN A 91 11.59 -15.78 -9.06
C ASN A 91 13.07 -15.47 -9.39
N ASN A 92 13.37 -14.23 -9.78
CA ASN A 92 14.75 -13.79 -9.95
C ASN A 92 15.47 -13.59 -8.60
N GLN A 93 14.80 -12.95 -7.64
CA GLN A 93 15.40 -12.64 -6.33
C GLN A 93 15.61 -13.88 -5.46
N ALA A 94 14.71 -14.87 -5.52
CA ALA A 94 14.86 -16.14 -4.82
C ALA A 94 16.13 -16.90 -5.24
N ARG A 95 16.60 -16.73 -6.48
CA ARG A 95 17.86 -17.30 -6.96
C ARG A 95 19.10 -16.60 -6.40
N ARG A 96 18.98 -15.33 -6.01
CA ARG A 96 20.06 -14.56 -5.37
C ARG A 96 20.15 -14.77 -3.85
N ILE A 97 19.10 -15.30 -3.23
CA ILE A 97 19.05 -15.62 -1.78
C ILE A 97 19.48 -17.06 -1.50
N LYS A 98 19.57 -17.93 -2.52
CA LYS A 98 20.25 -19.23 -2.40
C LYS A 98 21.77 -19.04 -2.45
N GLY A 99 22.33 -18.67 -1.30
CA GLY A 99 23.73 -18.83 -0.92
C GLY A 99 23.77 -19.55 0.41
#